data_AF-A0A8T3MB41-F1
#
_entry.id   AF-A0A8T3MB41-F1
#
_cell.length_a   1.000
_cell.length_b   1.000
_cell.length_c   1.000
_cell.angle_alpha   90.00
_cell.angle_beta   90.00
_cell.angle_gamma   90.00
#
_symmetry.space_group_name_H-M   'P 1'
#
loop_
_entity.id
_entity.type
_entity.pdbx_description
1 polymer ?
#
loop_
_entity_poly.entity_id
_entity_poly.type
_entity_poly.pdbx_seq_one_letter_code
_entity_poly.pdbx_strand_id
1 'polypeptide(L)'
;RMVFSGRITATAPLKVTPYQLEGGDWIALSADKLTITYRFYNYGHLDGLDFTTACARRVTFSGYVNGTKLPTSRIWIGRDNRHPLQNPFAVLRVS
;
A
#
# COMPACT_ATOMS: atom_id res chain seq x y z
N ARG A 1 6.08 -4.99 18.67
CA ARG A 1 6.26 -4.04 17.55
C ARG A 1 6.30 -4.82 16.24
N MET A 2 5.47 -4.46 15.27
CA MET A 2 5.53 -4.99 13.91
C MET A 2 5.91 -3.88 12.95
N VAL A 3 6.72 -4.18 11.94
CA VAL A 3 7.05 -3.23 10.88
C VAL A 3 6.31 -3.64 9.63
N PHE A 4 5.35 -2.82 9.21
CA PHE A 4 4.68 -2.97 7.94
C PHE A 4 5.41 -2.16 6.89
N SER A 5 5.65 -2.73 5.72
CA SER A 5 6.24 -1.99 4.60
C SER A 5 5.68 -2.46 3.28
N GLY A 6 5.88 -1.68 2.23
CA GLY A 6 5.35 -2.06 0.94
C GLY A 6 5.57 -1.04 -0.15
N ARG A 7 5.08 -1.40 -1.34
CA ARG A 7 5.08 -0.53 -2.52
C ARG A 7 3.73 -0.58 -3.20
N ILE A 8 3.27 0.60 -3.63
CA ILE A 8 2.11 0.77 -4.50
C ILE A 8 2.63 1.37 -5.81
N THR A 9 2.49 0.65 -6.92
CA THR A 9 2.94 1.08 -8.24
C THR A 9 1.75 1.19 -9.19
N ALA A 10 1.66 2.29 -9.93
CA ALA A 10 0.57 2.54 -10.87
C ALA A 10 1.08 2.85 -12.27
N THR A 11 0.21 2.66 -13.26
CA THR A 11 0.49 3.04 -14.67
C THR A 11 0.21 4.52 -14.96
N ALA A 12 -0.15 5.30 -13.94
CA ALA A 12 -0.39 6.74 -14.06
C ALA A 12 0.01 7.45 -12.75
N PRO A 13 0.30 8.76 -12.78
CA PRO A 13 0.77 9.50 -11.62
C PRO A 13 -0.14 9.35 -10.39
N LEU A 14 0.52 9.22 -9.24
CA LEU A 14 -0.07 9.09 -7.91
C LEU A 14 0.05 10.41 -7.14
N LYS A 15 -0.89 10.64 -6.24
CA LYS A 15 -0.76 11.56 -5.12
C LYS A 15 -0.99 10.79 -3.84
N VAL A 16 -0.26 11.12 -2.77
CA VAL A 16 -0.35 10.42 -1.49
C VAL A 16 -0.44 11.41 -0.34
N THR A 17 -1.28 11.09 0.63
CA THR A 17 -1.44 11.80 1.89
C THR A 17 -1.23 10.79 3.03
N PRO A 18 -0.31 11.04 3.97
CA PRO A 18 -0.16 10.20 5.15
C PRO A 18 -1.42 10.20 6.03
N TYR A 19 -1.74 9.06 6.65
CA TYR A 19 -2.87 8.93 7.57
C TYR A 19 -2.40 8.34 8.90
N GLN A 20 -2.62 9.09 9.99
CA GLN A 20 -2.31 8.67 11.36
C GLN A 20 -0.90 8.07 11.55
N LEU A 21 0.14 8.74 11.02
CA LEU A 21 1.51 8.24 11.19
C LEU A 21 2.00 8.32 12.64
N GLU A 22 2.71 7.29 13.07
CA GLU A 22 3.42 7.23 14.34
C GLU A 22 4.90 7.62 14.20
N GLY A 23 5.57 7.79 15.34
CA GLY A 23 6.99 8.09 15.41
C GLY A 23 7.85 7.05 14.68
N GLY A 24 8.51 7.45 13.59
CA GLY A 24 9.40 6.61 12.79
C GLY A 24 8.81 6.09 11.48
N ASP A 25 7.51 6.33 11.27
CA ASP A 25 6.82 6.04 10.02
C ASP A 25 7.31 6.93 8.89
N TRP A 26 7.30 6.39 7.68
CA TRP A 26 7.54 7.20 6.50
C TRP A 26 6.80 6.68 5.28
N ILE A 27 6.50 7.64 4.40
CA ILE A 27 5.94 7.42 3.08
C ILE A 27 6.77 8.25 2.10
N ALA A 28 7.12 7.67 0.97
CA ALA A 28 7.82 8.36 -0.11
C ALA A 28 7.10 8.13 -1.44
N LEU A 29 6.98 9.18 -2.24
CA LEU A 29 6.55 9.14 -3.63
C LEU A 29 7.79 9.27 -4.53
N SER A 30 7.94 8.37 -5.50
CA SER A 30 9.02 8.44 -6.49
C SER A 30 8.93 9.71 -7.35
N ALA A 31 10.05 10.14 -7.94
CA ALA A 31 10.11 11.37 -8.74
C ALA A 31 9.17 11.33 -9.98
N ASP A 32 9.01 10.16 -10.60
CA ASP A 32 8.05 9.92 -11.69
C ASP A 32 6.58 9.85 -11.22
N LYS A 33 6.36 9.89 -9.90
CA LYS A 33 5.06 9.77 -9.23
C LYS A 33 4.35 8.44 -9.50
N LEU A 34 5.06 7.40 -9.93
CA LEU A 34 4.45 6.10 -10.24
C LEU A 34 4.55 5.08 -9.11
N THR A 35 5.37 5.34 -8.10
CA THR A 35 5.57 4.42 -6.97
C THR A 35 5.49 5.15 -5.63
N ILE A 36 4.59 4.69 -4.78
CA ILE A 36 4.60 4.99 -3.34
C ILE A 36 5.35 3.86 -2.64
N THR A 37 6.27 4.20 -1.75
CA THR A 37 6.90 3.25 -0.82
C THR A 37 6.58 3.70 0.60
N TYR A 38 6.25 2.75 1.48
CA TYR A 38 5.89 3.06 2.86
C TYR A 38 6.56 2.12 3.85
N ARG A 39 6.74 2.61 5.07
CA ARG A 39 7.12 1.83 6.25
C ARG A 39 6.41 2.40 7.48
N PHE A 40 5.72 1.53 8.21
CA PHE A 40 4.98 1.85 9.42
C PHE A 40 5.49 1.00 10.59
N TYR A 41 5.79 1.63 11.71
CA TYR A 41 6.15 1.01 12.97
C TYR A 41 4.93 0.93 13.85
N ASN A 42 4.15 -0.13 13.68
CA ASN A 42 2.91 -0.26 14.43
C ASN A 42 3.18 -0.61 15.91
N TYR A 43 2.83 0.31 16.80
CA TYR A 43 2.84 0.15 18.26
C TYR A 43 1.48 -0.22 18.87
N GLY A 44 0.46 -0.44 18.05
CA GLY A 44 -0.90 -0.83 18.46
C GLY A 44 -2.00 0.05 17.86
N HIS A 45 -1.63 1.07 17.09
CA HIS A 45 -2.56 2.00 16.45
C HIS A 45 -2.73 1.72 14.94
N LEU A 46 -3.43 2.62 14.27
CA LEU A 46 -3.71 2.55 12.85
C LEU A 46 -2.73 3.45 12.09
N ASP A 47 -1.87 2.84 11.28
CA ASP A 47 -0.97 3.55 10.37
C ASP A 47 -1.44 3.37 8.93
N GLY A 48 -1.50 4.44 8.16
CA GLY A 48 -2.03 4.37 6.82
C GLY A 48 -1.56 5.46 5.87
N LEU A 49 -2.06 5.35 4.64
CA LEU A 49 -1.92 6.36 3.62
C LEU A 49 -3.19 6.37 2.77
N ASP A 50 -3.59 7.57 2.37
CA ASP A 50 -4.56 7.78 1.32
C ASP A 50 -3.83 8.08 0.02
N PHE A 51 -4.29 7.53 -1.10
CA PHE A 51 -3.72 7.87 -2.39
C PHE A 51 -4.79 7.97 -3.47
N THR A 52 -4.48 8.76 -4.49
CA THR A 52 -5.27 8.88 -5.72
C THR A 52 -4.37 8.62 -6.91
N THR A 53 -4.95 8.21 -8.04
CA THR A 53 -4.23 8.00 -9.30
C THR A 53 -4.96 8.68 -10.45
N ALA A 54 -4.20 9.22 -11.40
CA ALA A 54 -4.74 9.81 -12.63
C ALA A 54 -5.26 8.74 -13.60
N CYS A 55 -6.41 8.13 -13.30
CA CYS A 55 -7.07 7.15 -14.16
C CYS A 55 -6.21 5.93 -14.54
N ALA A 56 -5.33 5.45 -13.65
CA ALA A 56 -4.50 4.26 -13.93
C ALA A 56 -5.34 3.05 -14.35
N ARG A 57 -4.84 2.32 -15.35
CA ARG A 57 -5.41 1.03 -15.80
C ARG A 57 -5.05 -0.11 -14.86
N ARG A 58 -3.92 0.02 -14.15
CA ARG A 58 -3.40 -0.98 -13.21
C ARG A 58 -2.76 -0.30 -12.02
N VAL A 59 -3.07 -0.80 -10.83
CA VAL A 59 -2.37 -0.48 -9.57
C VAL A 59 -1.91 -1.79 -8.94
N THR A 60 -0.62 -1.88 -8.64
CA THR A 60 0.02 -3.07 -8.07
C THR A 60 0.40 -2.78 -6.63
N PHE A 61 0.10 -3.71 -5.74
CA PHE A 61 0.34 -3.61 -4.31
C PHE A 61 1.27 -4.74 -3.87
N SER A 62 2.22 -4.40 -3.01
CA SER A 62 3.05 -5.36 -2.29
C SER A 62 3.14 -4.96 -0.83
N GLY A 63 3.04 -5.93 0.07
CA GLY A 63 3.05 -5.70 1.51
C GLY A 63 3.95 -6.69 2.23
N TYR A 64 4.62 -6.24 3.29
CA TYR A 64 5.53 -7.02 4.10
C TYR A 64 5.26 -6.74 5.58
N VAL A 65 5.48 -7.74 6.41
CA VAL A 65 5.54 -7.62 7.87
C VAL A 65 6.90 -8.15 8.34
N ASN A 66 7.65 -7.32 9.06
CA ASN A 66 9.00 -7.65 9.54
C ASN A 66 9.91 -8.20 8.41
N GLY A 67 9.84 -7.60 7.23
CA GLY A 67 10.62 -7.99 6.04
C GLY A 67 10.12 -9.24 5.30
N THR A 68 9.14 -9.96 5.84
CA THR A 68 8.52 -11.13 5.19
C THR A 68 7.24 -10.72 4.46
N LYS A 69 6.92 -11.37 3.33
CA LYS A 69 5.66 -11.08 2.61
C LYS A 69 4.46 -11.22 3.54
N LEU A 70 3.60 -10.21 3.53
CA LEU A 70 2.35 -10.25 4.29
C LEU A 70 1.48 -11.39 3.74
N PRO A 71 0.97 -12.30 4.60
CA PRO A 71 0.05 -13.35 4.17
C PRO A 71 -1.19 -12.74 3.52
N THR A 72 -1.69 -13.36 2.45
CA THR A 72 -2.87 -12.84 1.73
C THR A 72 -4.13 -12.78 2.59
N SER A 73 -4.26 -13.70 3.55
CA SER A 73 -5.32 -13.70 4.58
C SER A 73 -5.25 -12.50 5.54
N ARG A 74 -4.16 -11.73 5.51
CA ARG A 74 -3.96 -10.49 6.28
C ARG A 74 -4.00 -9.24 5.39
N ILE A 75 -4.49 -9.38 4.15
CA ILE A 75 -4.70 -8.26 3.22
C ILE A 75 -6.18 -8.18 2.89
N TRP A 76 -6.81 -7.07 3.25
CA TRP A 76 -8.23 -6.82 3.01
C TRP A 76 -8.43 -5.77 1.93
N ILE A 77 -9.29 -6.08 0.96
CA ILE A 77 -9.57 -5.23 -0.20
C ILE A 77 -11.05 -4.87 -0.20
N GLY A 78 -11.32 -3.57 -0.03
CA GLY A 78 -12.67 -3.01 -0.08
C GLY A 78 -13.56 -3.47 1.08
N ARG A 79 -14.81 -3.01 1.03
CA ARG A 79 -15.81 -3.26 2.09
C ARG A 79 -16.23 -4.72 2.25
N ASP A 80 -16.08 -5.53 1.21
CA ASP A 80 -16.53 -6.93 1.18
C ASP A 80 -15.47 -7.90 1.72
N ASN A 81 -14.43 -7.38 2.38
CA ASN A 81 -13.41 -8.20 3.05
C ASN A 81 -12.73 -9.19 2.09
N ARG A 82 -12.51 -8.80 0.83
CA ARG A 82 -11.86 -9.66 -0.16
C ARG A 82 -10.37 -9.76 0.11
N HIS A 83 -9.82 -10.94 -0.12
CA HIS A 83 -8.39 -11.20 -0.02
C HIS A 83 -7.80 -11.45 -1.40
N PRO A 84 -6.59 -10.95 -1.71
CA PRO A 84 -5.92 -11.26 -2.96
C PRO A 84 -5.45 -12.72 -2.97
N LEU A 85 -5.31 -13.31 -4.16
CA LEU A 85 -4.80 -14.68 -4.30
C LEU A 85 -3.28 -14.77 -4.06
N GLN A 86 -2.56 -13.65 -4.13
CA GLN A 86 -1.11 -13.58 -4.03
C GLN A 86 -0.63 -12.24 -3.48
N ASN A 87 0.63 -12.20 -3.06
CA ASN A 87 1.34 -10.98 -2.72
C ASN A 87 2.71 -10.99 -3.43
N PRO A 88 2.97 -10.07 -4.37
CA PRO A 88 2.15 -8.90 -4.76
C PRO A 88 0.87 -9.23 -5.54
N PHE A 89 -0.11 -8.31 -5.53
CA PHE A 89 -1.35 -8.38 -6.32
C PHE A 89 -1.59 -7.10 -7.11
N ALA A 90 -2.51 -7.13 -8.07
CA ALA A 90 -2.90 -5.97 -8.85
C ALA A 90 -4.42 -5.79 -8.88
N VAL A 91 -4.85 -4.52 -8.86
CA VAL A 91 -6.21 -4.10 -9.18
C VAL A 91 -6.18 -3.53 -10.59
N LEU A 92 -7.06 -4.06 -11.44
CA LEU A 92 -7.20 -3.66 -12.83
C LEU A 92 -8.48 -2.85 -13.01
N ARG A 93 -8.40 -1.79 -13.80
CA ARG A 93 -9.58 -1.11 -14.30
C ARG A 93 -10.14 -1.95 -15.44
N VAL A 94 -11.33 -2.52 -15.24
CA VAL A 94 -12.12 -3.12 -16.31
C VAL A 94 -13.01 -2.03 -16.89
N SER A 95 -12.88 -1.81 -18.19
CA SER A 95 -13.69 -0.89 -18.99
C SER A 95 -15.03 -1.51 -19.35
#